data_AF-A0A497EZH1-F1
#
_entry.id   AF-A0A497EZH1-F1
#
_cell.length_a   1.000
_cell.length_b   1.000
_cell.length_c   1.000
_cell.angle_alpha   90.00
_cell.angle_beta   90.00
_cell.angle_gamma   90.00
#
_symmetry.space_group_name_H-M   'P 1'
#
loop_
_entity.id
_entity.type
_entity.pdbx_description
1 polymer ?
#
loop_
_entity_poly.entity_id
_entity_poly.type
_entity_poly.pdbx_seq_one_letter_code
_entity_poly.pdbx_strand_id
1 'polypeptide(L)' 'MRRIIETLKTLLLEKRYCPHCKDYVRVKITKTKVGRKVIEEQTCIKCGKVIEKIVKIEEKN' A
#
# COMPACT_ATOMS: atom_id res chain seq x y z
N MET A 1 -10.56 1.05 26.15
CA MET A 1 -9.64 1.60 25.13
C MET A 1 -9.20 0.54 24.11
N ARG A 2 -10.11 0.01 23.27
CA ARG A 2 -9.77 -0.98 22.22
C ARG A 2 -10.16 -0.53 20.80
N ARG A 3 -10.84 0.62 20.65
CA ARG A 3 -11.42 1.07 19.37
C ARG A 3 -10.52 2.01 18.54
N ILE A 4 -9.50 2.63 19.13
CA ILE A 4 -8.69 3.65 18.44
C ILE A 4 -7.63 3.02 17.53
N ILE A 5 -7.15 1.82 17.85
CA ILE A 5 -6.07 1.15 17.09
C ILE A 5 -6.57 0.66 15.72
N GLU A 6 -7.84 0.31 15.59
CA GLU A 6 -8.40 -0.15 14.30
C GLU A 6 -8.57 1.01 13.30
N THR A 7 -8.83 2.23 13.79
CA THR A 7 -9.01 3.41 12.93
C THR A 7 -7.71 3.88 12.28
N LEU A 8 -6.56 3.70 12.95
CA LEU A 8 -5.25 4.04 12.38
C LEU A 8 -4.82 3.09 11.25
N LYS A 9 -5.35 1.85 11.21
CA LYS A 9 -5.15 0.96 10.05
C LYS A 9 -5.89 1.43 8.79
N THR A 10 -6.88 2.32 8.95
CA THR A 10 -7.69 2.88 7.85
C THR A 10 -7.01 4.09 7.18
N LEU A 11 -5.86 4.54 7.67
CA LEU A 11 -5.32 5.88 7.39
C LEU A 11 -4.09 5.95 6.47
N LEU A 12 -3.66 4.83 5.86
CA LEU A 12 -2.71 4.86 4.73
C LEU A 12 -3.42 4.58 3.40
N LEU A 13 -4.66 5.06 3.27
CA LEU A 13 -5.42 5.00 2.03
C LEU A 13 -5.04 6.21 1.16
N GLU A 14 -3.85 6.16 0.56
CA GLU A 14 -3.52 7.09 -0.51
C GLU A 14 -4.53 6.89 -1.66
N LYS A 15 -4.96 8.00 -2.27
CA LYS A 15 -5.76 7.94 -3.50
C LYS A 15 -4.81 7.85 -4.67
N ARG A 16 -4.96 6.80 -5.50
CA ARG A 16 -4.21 6.65 -6.73
C ARG A 16 -5.12 6.27 -7.88
N TYR A 17 -4.69 6.67 -9.08
CA TYR A 17 -5.37 6.25 -10.30
C TYR A 17 -5.16 4.75 -10.51
N CYS A 18 -6.25 4.01 -10.61
CA CYS A 18 -6.21 2.61 -10.99
C CYS A 18 -6.42 2.48 -12.50
N PRO A 19 -5.42 2.03 -13.26
CA PRO A 19 -5.55 1.88 -14.71
C PRO A 19 -6.63 0.85 -15.10
N HIS A 20 -6.93 -0.10 -14.22
CA HIS A 20 -7.98 -1.09 -14.45
C HIS A 20 -9.39 -0.56 -14.24
N CYS A 21 -9.59 0.33 -13.25
CA CYS A 21 -10.89 0.94 -12.98
C CYS A 21 -11.11 2.25 -13.75
N LYS A 22 -10.03 2.77 -14.36
CA LYS A 22 -9.95 4.10 -14.97
C LYS A 22 -10.41 5.24 -14.03
N ASP A 23 -10.15 5.09 -12.74
CA ASP A 23 -10.70 5.93 -11.68
C ASP A 23 -9.70 6.10 -10.52
N TYR A 24 -9.80 7.20 -9.78
CA TYR A 24 -9.00 7.44 -8.58
C TYR A 24 -9.60 6.71 -7.39
N VAL A 25 -8.92 5.65 -6.98
CA VAL A 25 -9.39 4.75 -5.93
C VAL A 25 -8.43 4.74 -4.76
N ARG A 26 -8.94 4.34 -3.60
CA ARG A 26 -8.11 4.11 -2.43
C ARG A 26 -7.27 2.85 -2.65
N VAL A 27 -5.99 2.93 -2.32
CA VAL A 27 -5.09 1.78 -2.36
C VAL A 27 -4.77 1.28 -0.97
N LYS A 28 -4.66 -0.04 -0.84
CA LYS A 28 -4.10 -0.71 0.32
C LYS A 28 -2.59 -0.86 0.09
N ILE A 29 -1.81 -0.18 0.91
CA ILE A 29 -0.35 -0.28 0.87
C ILE A 29 0.08 -1.43 1.79
N THR A 30 0.76 -2.42 1.24
CA THR A 30 1.34 -3.55 1.97
C THR A 30 2.85 -3.44 1.89
N LYS A 31 3.52 -3.38 3.04
CA LYS A 31 4.98 -3.36 3.11
C LYS A 31 5.48 -4.70 3.58
N THR A 32 6.23 -5.39 2.75
CA THR A 32 6.84 -6.68 3.05
C THR A 32 8.36 -6.51 3.08
N LYS A 33 8.97 -6.78 4.23
CA LYS A 33 10.43 -6.78 4.37
C LYS A 33 10.96 -8.17 4.02
N VAL A 34 11.78 -8.25 2.98
CA VAL A 34 12.45 -9.48 2.55
C VAL A 34 13.96 -9.25 2.59
N GLY A 35 14.59 -9.68 3.68
CA GLY A 35 16.02 -9.44 3.92
C GLY A 35 16.36 -7.95 4.00
N ARG A 36 17.19 -7.47 3.06
CA ARG A 36 17.59 -6.05 2.94
C ARG A 36 16.68 -5.20 2.05
N LYS A 37 15.61 -5.80 1.51
CA LYS A 37 14.67 -5.14 0.61
C LYS A 37 13.35 -4.92 1.32
N VAL A 38 12.79 -3.72 1.18
CA VAL A 38 11.42 -3.39 1.55
C VAL A 38 10.60 -3.31 0.27
N ILE A 39 9.64 -4.22 0.12
CA ILE A 39 8.73 -4.25 -1.01
C ILE A 39 7.43 -3.58 -0.56
N GLU A 40 7.11 -2.43 -1.13
CA GLU A 40 5.84 -1.73 -0.92
C GLU A 40 4.92 -2.04 -2.12
N GLU A 41 3.86 -2.81 -1.90
CA GLU A 41 2.84 -3.12 -2.90
C GLU A 41 1.59 -2.28 -2.63
N GLN A 42 1.13 -1.57 -3.65
CA GLN A 42 -0.08 -0.78 -3.58
C GLN A 42 -1.20 -1.45 -4.36
N THR A 43 -2.23 -1.91 -3.65
CA THR A 43 -3.33 -2.69 -4.22
C THR A 43 -4.61 -1.88 -4.25
N CYS A 44 -5.27 -1.82 -5.40
CA CYS A 44 -6.59 -1.20 -5.54
C CYS A 44 -7.60 -1.87 -4.61
N ILE A 45 -8.31 -1.10 -3.78
CA ILE A 45 -9.36 -1.65 -2.91
C ILE A 45 -10.63 -2.01 -3.70
N LYS A 46 -10.88 -1.32 -4.83
CA LYS A 46 -12.08 -1.53 -5.65
C LYS A 46 -12.02 -2.82 -6.47
N CYS A 47 -10.87 -3.13 -7.09
CA CYS A 47 -10.73 -4.30 -7.98
C CYS A 47 -9.71 -5.34 -7.50
N GLY A 48 -9.01 -5.09 -6.39
CA GLY A 48 -8.03 -6.01 -5.82
C GLY A 48 -6.71 -6.14 -6.60
N LYS A 49 -6.54 -5.43 -7.73
CA LYS A 49 -5.33 -5.48 -8.55
C LYS A 49 -4.23 -4.59 -7.99
N VAL A 50 -2.98 -5.06 -8.08
CA VAL A 50 -1.79 -4.28 -7.73
C VAL A 50 -1.61 -3.17 -8.78
N ILE A 51 -1.54 -1.92 -8.32
CA ILE A 51 -1.34 -0.74 -9.16
C ILE A 51 0.14 -0.42 -9.29
N GLU A 52 0.89 -0.51 -8.19
CA GLU A 52 2.33 -0.22 -8.18
C GLU A 52 3.06 -1.09 -7.16
N LYS A 53 4.33 -1.40 -7.47
CA LYS A 53 5.23 -2.16 -6.60
C LYS A 53 6.56 -1.41 -6.53
N ILE A 54 6.87 -0.87 -5.36
CA ILE A 54 8.11 -0.14 -5.09
C ILE A 54 9.05 -1.05 -4.32
N VAL A 55 10.25 -1.28 -4.85
CA VAL A 55 11.29 -2.06 -4.15
C VAL A 55 12.35 -1.09 -3.65
N LYS A 56 12.36 -0.83 -2.34
CA LYS A 56 13.41 -0.05 -1.67
C LYS A 56 14.49 -1.01 -1.18
N ILE A 57 15.72 -0.79 -1.59
CA ILE A 57 16.90 -1.49 -1.06
C ILE A 57 17.42 -0.58 0.05
N GLU A 58 17.47 -1.06 1.30
CA GLU A 58 18.15 -0.31 2.36
C GLU A 58 19.66 -0.44 2.11
N GLU A 59 20.26 0.56 1.46
CA GLU A 59 21.71 0.74 1.48
C GLU A 59 22.10 1.19 2.90
N LYS A 60 22.81 0.32 3.62
CA LYS A 60 23.50 0.70 4.85
C LYS A 60 24.60 1.67 4.46
N ASN A 61 24.46 2.94 4.82
CA ASN A 61 25.60 3.84 4.99
C ASN A 61 26.27 3.54 6.32
#